data_AF-A0A7Y2JFF3-F1
#
_entry.id   AF-A0A7Y2JFF3-F1
#
_cell.length_a   1.000
_cell.length_b   1.000
_cell.length_c   1.000
_cell.angle_alpha   90.00
_cell.angle_beta   90.00
_cell.angle_gamma   90.00
#
_symmetry.space_group_name_H-M   'P 1'
#
loop_
_entity.id
_entity.type
_entity.pdbx_description
1 polymer ?
#
loop_
_entity_poly.entity_id
_entity_poly.type
_entity_poly.pdbx_seq_one_letter_code
_entity_poly.pdbx_strand_id
1 'polypeptide(L)'
;IKTGGGSGQLGEYAGIHWHMITENKVTYVALDRRQQEIPWIKSSRQDGTEDVYISTDYTGDLAELGSREKREMDCMDCHNRPTHIYEPPEAAVDKAMASHFISRTLPWVKKVVVDALVVEYPSREKAYEGFQTEIATFYRNQYPEVYKARRADVEKAIETTISIYDRSVFPDMKVNWKTYASNIGHRNWPGCFRCHDGKHVAESGKVLTTECATCHTMPQRGPLAPLGAMMPGSDLPWHPMELEGKHERTLCSQCHAAGYRPPNDCAECHKIDASAPMMSMACADCHVKKIEAQPVTACQKCHADRPGLHLAGEHPDLSCMECHRPHVWGVSGRETCLACHDDKMDHNKEEGACADCHDFRG
;
A
#
# COMPACT_ATOMS: atom_id res chain seq x y z
N ILE A 1 17.27 7.70 -14.30
CA ILE A 1 16.06 7.45 -15.12
C ILE A 1 16.41 7.80 -16.56
N LYS A 2 15.92 7.03 -17.53
CA LYS A 2 16.07 7.28 -18.96
C LYS A 2 15.02 8.33 -19.36
N THR A 3 15.39 9.61 -19.29
CA THR A 3 14.51 10.74 -19.64
C THR A 3 14.62 11.17 -21.10
N GLY A 4 15.15 10.30 -21.96
CA GLY A 4 15.28 10.58 -23.39
C GLY A 4 13.96 11.09 -23.99
N GLY A 5 14.08 11.88 -25.04
CA GLY A 5 12.99 12.46 -25.82
C GLY A 5 13.59 13.26 -26.97
N GLY A 6 12.89 13.28 -28.10
CA GLY A 6 13.32 13.96 -29.32
C GLY A 6 12.31 13.75 -30.44
N SER A 7 12.55 14.34 -31.60
CA SER A 7 11.72 14.08 -32.79
C SER A 7 12.14 12.77 -33.43
N GLY A 8 11.18 12.06 -34.03
CA GLY A 8 11.47 10.85 -34.77
C GLY A 8 12.45 11.06 -35.94
N GLN A 9 12.52 12.29 -36.44
CA GLN A 9 13.47 12.73 -37.47
C GLN A 9 14.93 12.79 -37.01
N LEU A 10 15.20 12.96 -35.71
CA LEU A 10 16.55 13.01 -35.17
C LEU A 10 17.02 11.65 -34.60
N GLY A 11 16.17 10.61 -34.67
CA GLY A 11 16.51 9.25 -34.22
C GLY A 11 16.50 9.06 -32.70
N GLU A 12 16.00 10.03 -31.94
CA GLU A 12 16.00 10.04 -30.47
C GLU A 12 14.71 9.42 -29.89
N TYR A 13 14.38 8.17 -30.27
CA TYR A 13 13.29 7.39 -29.69
C TYR A 13 13.74 6.68 -28.41
N ALA A 14 13.92 7.40 -27.30
CA ALA A 14 14.47 6.77 -26.11
C ALA A 14 13.77 7.21 -24.82
N GLY A 15 13.69 6.30 -23.86
CA GLY A 15 13.29 6.62 -22.49
C GLY A 15 11.80 6.91 -22.31
N ILE A 16 11.47 7.49 -21.15
CA ILE A 16 10.08 7.65 -20.71
C ILE A 16 9.30 8.69 -21.53
N HIS A 17 9.95 9.66 -22.18
CA HIS A 17 9.23 10.61 -23.05
C HIS A 17 8.87 10.03 -24.41
N TRP A 18 9.13 8.74 -24.66
CA TRP A 18 8.60 8.04 -25.83
C TRP A 18 7.09 8.26 -26.02
N HIS A 19 6.35 8.37 -24.91
CA HIS A 19 4.90 8.66 -24.89
C HIS A 19 4.51 10.04 -25.43
N MET A 20 5.45 10.99 -25.49
CA MET A 20 5.24 12.37 -25.95
C MET A 20 5.76 12.63 -27.36
N ILE A 21 6.34 11.63 -28.00
CA ILE A 21 6.86 11.75 -29.36
C ILE A 21 5.67 11.82 -30.32
N THR A 22 5.59 12.87 -31.14
CA THR A 22 4.45 13.13 -32.05
C THR A 22 4.13 11.98 -33.02
N GLU A 23 5.13 11.15 -33.29
CA GLU A 23 5.11 10.00 -34.16
C GLU A 23 4.47 8.75 -33.52
N ASN A 24 4.31 8.73 -32.20
CA ASN A 24 3.62 7.66 -31.46
C ASN A 24 2.40 8.25 -30.76
N LYS A 25 1.27 7.54 -30.81
CA LYS A 25 0.05 7.95 -30.12
C LYS A 25 -0.35 6.93 -29.08
N VAL A 26 -0.35 7.36 -27.83
CA VAL A 26 -0.88 6.56 -26.72
C VAL A 26 -2.24 7.12 -26.35
N THR A 27 -3.27 6.29 -26.45
CA THR A 27 -4.63 6.64 -26.04
C THR A 27 -5.02 5.74 -24.88
N TYR A 28 -5.74 6.25 -23.90
CA TYR A 28 -6.19 5.46 -22.76
C TYR A 28 -7.60 5.81 -22.32
N VAL A 29 -8.21 4.92 -21.54
CA VAL A 29 -9.49 5.12 -20.88
C VAL A 29 -9.26 4.96 -19.38
N ALA A 30 -9.68 5.96 -18.60
CA ALA A 30 -9.66 5.89 -17.14
C ALA A 30 -11.06 5.64 -16.57
N LEU A 31 -11.13 4.93 -15.44
CA LEU A 31 -12.38 4.72 -14.71
C LEU A 31 -12.71 5.90 -13.79
N ASP A 32 -11.69 6.56 -13.28
CA ASP A 32 -11.80 7.65 -12.30
C ASP A 32 -11.36 9.01 -12.86
N ARG A 33 -11.89 10.08 -12.26
CA ARG A 33 -11.57 11.46 -12.67
C ARG A 33 -10.11 11.85 -12.43
N ARG A 34 -9.42 11.19 -11.50
CA ARG A 34 -7.99 11.46 -11.20
C ARG A 34 -7.07 10.66 -12.13
N GLN A 35 -7.63 9.87 -13.05
CA GLN A 35 -6.92 9.12 -14.06
C GLN A 35 -5.92 8.14 -13.45
N GLN A 36 -6.24 7.53 -12.30
CA GLN A 36 -5.36 6.60 -11.59
C GLN A 36 -5.64 5.14 -11.96
N GLU A 37 -6.87 4.82 -12.33
CA GLU A 37 -7.32 3.50 -12.75
C GLU A 37 -7.53 3.50 -14.27
N ILE A 38 -6.57 2.92 -15.00
CA ILE A 38 -6.54 2.92 -16.46
C ILE A 38 -6.61 1.48 -16.93
N PRO A 39 -7.78 0.87 -17.15
CA PRO A 39 -7.88 -0.54 -17.55
C PRO A 39 -7.62 -0.78 -19.05
N TRP A 40 -7.59 0.27 -19.88
CA TRP A 40 -7.46 0.15 -21.33
C TRP A 40 -6.50 1.18 -21.89
N ILE A 41 -5.61 0.71 -22.75
CA ILE A 41 -4.57 1.51 -23.41
C ILE A 41 -4.46 1.05 -24.86
N LYS A 42 -4.31 1.99 -25.78
CA LYS A 42 -3.92 1.73 -27.16
C LYS A 42 -2.64 2.50 -27.49
N SER A 43 -1.65 1.79 -28.01
CA SER A 43 -0.41 2.36 -28.53
C SER A 43 -0.42 2.24 -30.05
N SER A 44 -0.42 3.36 -30.77
CA SER A 44 -0.39 3.42 -32.23
C SER A 44 0.97 3.97 -32.68
N ARG A 45 1.69 3.22 -33.52
CA ARG A 45 3.01 3.56 -34.03
C ARG A 45 2.94 4.18 -35.42
N GLN A 46 4.06 4.76 -35.86
CA GLN A 46 4.17 5.43 -37.16
C GLN A 46 3.97 4.50 -38.38
N ASP A 47 4.31 3.22 -38.24
CA ASP A 47 4.12 2.20 -39.29
C ASP A 47 2.68 1.70 -39.41
N GLY A 48 1.76 2.27 -38.61
CA GLY A 48 0.34 1.88 -38.56
C GLY A 48 0.06 0.68 -37.64
N THR A 49 1.08 0.10 -36.99
CA THR A 49 0.84 -0.96 -36.00
C THR A 49 0.18 -0.39 -34.75
N GLU A 50 -0.87 -1.08 -34.29
CA GLU A 50 -1.59 -0.75 -33.07
C GLU A 50 -1.52 -1.94 -32.11
N ASP A 51 -1.12 -1.67 -30.86
CA ASP A 51 -1.24 -2.60 -29.76
C ASP A 51 -2.32 -2.08 -28.80
N VAL A 52 -3.36 -2.88 -28.54
CA VAL A 52 -4.36 -2.61 -27.50
C VAL A 52 -4.06 -3.49 -26.30
N TYR A 53 -3.95 -2.88 -25.12
CA TYR A 53 -3.71 -3.56 -23.84
C TYR A 53 -4.92 -3.38 -22.94
N ILE A 54 -5.32 -4.48 -22.30
CA ILE A 54 -6.42 -4.50 -21.32
C ILE A 54 -5.85 -5.05 -20.00
N SER A 55 -6.19 -4.41 -18.89
CA SER A 55 -5.81 -4.89 -17.56
C SER A 55 -6.54 -6.19 -17.22
N THR A 56 -5.80 -7.20 -16.77
CA THR A 56 -6.38 -8.46 -16.28
C THR A 56 -7.16 -8.30 -14.97
N ASP A 57 -6.98 -7.18 -14.26
CA ASP A 57 -7.74 -6.87 -13.04
C ASP A 57 -9.12 -6.27 -13.36
N TYR A 58 -9.39 -5.86 -14.60
CA TYR A 58 -10.67 -5.27 -14.96
C TYR A 58 -11.75 -6.35 -15.10
N THR A 59 -12.73 -6.33 -14.19
CA THR A 59 -13.86 -7.27 -14.17
C THR A 59 -15.16 -6.69 -14.73
N GLY A 60 -15.12 -5.47 -15.27
CA GLY A 60 -16.29 -4.80 -15.86
C GLY A 60 -16.54 -5.21 -17.31
N ASP A 61 -17.54 -4.58 -17.93
CA ASP A 61 -17.88 -4.82 -19.34
C ASP A 61 -16.95 -4.04 -20.28
N LEU A 62 -16.24 -4.75 -21.18
CA LEU A 62 -15.39 -4.13 -22.19
C LEU A 62 -16.16 -3.21 -23.15
N ALA A 63 -17.45 -3.46 -23.37
CA ALA A 63 -18.28 -2.57 -24.17
C ALA A 63 -18.45 -1.19 -23.50
N GLU A 64 -18.48 -1.16 -22.16
CA GLU A 64 -18.55 0.09 -21.39
C GLU A 64 -17.30 0.95 -21.64
N LEU A 65 -16.11 0.35 -21.64
CA LEU A 65 -14.85 1.04 -21.96
C LEU A 65 -14.88 1.65 -23.36
N GLY A 66 -15.56 1.02 -24.32
CA GLY A 66 -15.75 1.52 -25.68
C GLY A 66 -16.48 2.87 -25.74
N SER A 67 -17.41 3.10 -24.81
CA SER A 67 -18.27 4.29 -24.71
C SER A 67 -17.67 5.44 -23.89
N ARG A 68 -16.63 5.17 -23.11
CA ARG A 68 -15.96 6.18 -22.27
C ARG A 68 -15.06 7.10 -23.11
N GLU A 69 -14.75 8.27 -22.56
CA GLU A 69 -13.82 9.22 -23.17
C GLU A 69 -12.44 8.55 -23.36
N LYS A 70 -11.98 8.53 -24.60
CA LYS A 70 -10.65 8.09 -24.98
C LYS A 70 -9.74 9.32 -25.00
N ARG A 71 -8.76 9.35 -24.10
CA ARG A 71 -7.84 10.48 -23.96
C ARG A 71 -6.50 10.14 -24.60
N GLU A 72 -5.99 11.05 -25.41
CA GLU A 72 -4.61 10.97 -25.89
C GLU A 72 -3.67 11.40 -24.76
N MET A 73 -2.61 10.62 -24.52
CA MET A 73 -1.67 10.88 -23.46
C MET A 73 -0.88 12.15 -23.73
N ASP A 74 -0.79 13.01 -22.72
CA ASP A 74 -0.02 14.25 -22.80
C ASP A 74 0.99 14.38 -21.65
N CYS A 75 1.73 15.49 -21.65
CA CYS A 75 2.77 15.72 -20.66
C CYS A 75 2.21 15.89 -19.24
N MET A 76 0.96 16.34 -19.11
CA MET A 76 0.28 16.53 -17.83
C MET A 76 -0.20 15.21 -17.24
N ASP A 77 -0.34 14.14 -18.02
CA ASP A 77 -0.62 12.81 -17.47
C ASP A 77 0.52 12.29 -16.61
N CYS A 78 1.76 12.70 -16.89
CA CYS A 78 2.96 12.40 -16.10
C CYS A 78 3.35 13.55 -15.15
N HIS A 79 3.33 14.79 -15.64
CA HIS A 79 3.69 16.00 -14.90
C HIS A 79 2.45 16.68 -14.29
N ASN A 80 1.56 15.88 -13.70
CA ASN A 80 0.24 16.31 -13.22
C ASN A 80 0.28 17.23 -11.98
N ARG A 81 1.45 17.43 -11.38
CA ARG A 81 1.65 18.27 -10.19
C ARG A 81 3.00 18.99 -10.26
N PRO A 82 3.16 19.97 -11.16
CA PRO A 82 4.44 20.67 -11.37
C PRO A 82 4.75 21.70 -10.28
N THR A 83 3.73 22.17 -9.54
CA THR A 83 3.85 23.15 -8.45
C THR A 83 2.93 22.78 -7.27
N HIS A 84 3.03 23.52 -6.16
CA HIS A 84 2.32 23.27 -4.90
C HIS A 84 2.55 21.82 -4.42
N ILE A 85 3.83 21.46 -4.27
CA ILE A 85 4.25 20.11 -3.94
C ILE A 85 3.91 19.81 -2.48
N TYR A 86 2.85 19.03 -2.28
CA TYR A 86 2.54 18.41 -0.99
C TYR A 86 3.46 17.20 -0.81
N GLU A 87 4.54 17.40 -0.07
CA GLU A 87 5.54 16.36 0.17
C GLU A 87 5.01 15.31 1.15
N PRO A 88 5.13 14.01 0.84
CA PRO A 88 4.81 12.97 1.80
C PRO A 88 5.68 13.09 3.07
N PRO A 89 5.15 12.74 4.27
CA PRO A 89 5.85 12.93 5.54
C PRO A 89 7.27 12.38 5.56
N GLU A 90 7.50 11.14 5.08
CA GLU A 90 8.83 10.55 5.05
C GLU A 90 9.85 11.39 4.26
N ALA A 91 9.46 11.87 3.08
CA ALA A 91 10.34 12.64 2.21
C ALA A 91 10.64 14.02 2.81
N ALA A 92 9.62 14.67 3.39
CA ALA A 92 9.79 15.96 4.05
C ALA A 92 10.71 15.85 5.28
N VAL A 93 10.55 14.80 6.09
CA VAL A 93 11.41 14.51 7.24
C VAL A 93 12.83 14.17 6.80
N ASP A 94 12.99 13.34 5.75
CA ASP A 94 14.30 13.03 5.19
C ASP A 94 15.05 14.28 4.73
N LYS A 95 14.36 15.22 4.07
CA LYS A 95 14.95 16.52 3.69
C LYS A 95 15.28 17.38 4.89
N ALA A 96 14.40 17.44 5.90
CA ALA A 96 14.67 18.20 7.11
C ALA A 96 15.88 17.65 7.89
N MET A 97 16.01 16.33 7.95
CA MET A 97 17.19 15.64 8.49
C MET A 97 18.42 15.87 7.62
N ALA A 98 18.27 15.80 6.30
CA ALA A 98 19.34 16.03 5.33
C ALA A 98 19.97 17.42 5.54
N SER A 99 19.12 18.42 5.75
CA SER A 99 19.47 19.82 5.96
C SER A 99 19.74 20.21 7.42
N HIS A 100 19.85 19.24 8.34
CA HIS A 100 20.16 19.46 9.77
C HIS A 100 19.13 20.32 10.54
N PHE A 101 17.91 20.47 10.03
CA PHE A 101 16.80 21.04 10.79
C PHE A 101 16.31 20.06 11.86
N ILE A 102 16.33 18.77 11.56
CA ILE A 102 16.12 17.68 12.52
C ILE A 102 17.46 16.98 12.75
N SER A 103 17.85 16.85 14.02
CA SER A 103 19.10 16.19 14.42
C SER A 103 19.05 14.69 14.11
N ARG A 104 19.93 14.22 13.21
CA ARG A 104 20.00 12.80 12.83
C ARG A 104 20.48 11.86 13.94
N THR A 105 21.04 12.41 15.01
CA THR A 105 21.59 11.64 16.15
C THR A 105 20.58 11.48 17.29
N LEU A 106 19.37 12.05 17.16
CA LEU A 106 18.30 11.75 18.10
C LEU A 106 17.78 10.32 17.83
N PRO A 107 17.70 9.46 18.86
CA PRO A 107 17.18 8.11 18.70
C PRO A 107 15.77 8.14 18.09
N TRP A 108 15.56 7.33 17.05
CA TRP A 108 14.25 7.11 16.40
C TRP A 108 13.54 8.36 15.85
N VAL A 109 14.23 9.50 15.71
CA VAL A 109 13.57 10.78 15.39
C VAL A 109 12.75 10.75 14.10
N LYS A 110 13.25 10.05 13.06
CA LYS A 110 12.51 9.91 11.79
C LYS A 110 11.16 9.21 12.02
N LYS A 111 11.17 8.08 12.73
CA LYS A 111 9.97 7.30 13.02
C LYS A 111 8.98 8.16 13.82
N VAL A 112 9.43 8.74 14.92
CA VAL A 112 8.57 9.50 15.85
C VAL A 112 7.91 10.69 15.15
N VAL A 113 8.67 11.44 14.35
CA VAL A 113 8.15 12.60 13.61
C VAL A 113 7.18 12.16 12.50
N VAL A 114 7.51 11.11 11.75
CA VAL A 114 6.62 10.58 10.71
C VAL A 114 5.32 10.05 11.32
N ASP A 115 5.39 9.30 12.42
CA ASP A 115 4.23 8.77 13.15
C ASP A 115 3.31 9.91 13.61
N ALA A 116 3.89 11.00 14.14
CA ALA A 116 3.11 12.17 14.54
C ALA A 116 2.45 12.86 13.32
N LEU A 117 3.17 13.01 12.21
CA LEU A 117 2.67 13.68 11.00
C LEU A 117 1.51 12.93 10.32
N VAL A 118 1.49 11.59 10.37
CA VAL A 118 0.48 10.79 9.66
C VAL A 118 -0.86 10.70 10.40
N VAL A 119 -0.94 11.19 11.64
CA VAL A 119 -2.20 11.29 12.38
C VAL A 119 -3.14 12.30 11.72
N GLU A 120 -4.42 11.94 11.60
CA GLU A 120 -5.45 12.85 11.08
C GLU A 120 -5.95 13.76 12.20
N TYR A 121 -5.57 15.04 12.11
CA TYR A 121 -6.01 16.07 13.05
C TYR A 121 -7.19 16.88 12.50
N PRO A 122 -8.15 17.28 13.35
CA PRO A 122 -9.29 18.07 12.92
C PRO A 122 -8.93 19.54 12.60
N SER A 123 -7.86 20.08 13.18
CA SER A 123 -7.38 21.44 12.93
C SER A 123 -5.87 21.53 13.09
N ARG A 124 -5.27 22.66 12.65
CA ARG A 124 -3.84 22.92 12.80
C ARG A 124 -3.43 23.02 14.26
N GLU A 125 -4.24 23.68 15.08
CA GLU A 125 -4.01 23.84 16.52
C GLU A 125 -3.93 22.46 17.20
N LYS A 126 -4.85 21.55 16.85
CA LYS A 126 -4.81 20.17 17.35
C LYS A 126 -3.63 19.36 16.83
N ALA A 127 -3.20 19.60 15.60
CA ALA A 127 -1.96 19.00 15.10
C ALA A 127 -0.75 19.47 15.91
N TYR A 128 -0.65 20.76 16.22
CA TYR A 128 0.49 21.31 16.96
C TYR A 128 0.55 20.79 18.40
N GLU A 129 -0.60 20.76 19.09
CA GLU A 129 -0.74 20.13 20.42
C GLU A 129 -0.33 18.64 20.37
N GLY A 130 -0.78 17.94 19.32
CA GLY A 130 -0.44 16.55 19.06
C GLY A 130 1.07 16.34 18.89
N PHE A 131 1.73 17.11 18.04
CA PHE A 131 3.17 16.99 17.80
C PHE A 131 3.98 17.25 19.07
N GLN A 132 3.62 18.29 19.82
CA GLN A 132 4.28 18.58 21.10
C GLN A 132 4.11 17.42 22.07
N THR A 133 2.89 16.88 22.18
CA THR A 133 2.57 15.82 23.13
C THR A 133 3.24 14.50 22.74
N GLU A 134 3.05 14.02 21.51
CA GLU A 134 3.54 12.72 21.06
C GLU A 134 5.07 12.66 21.04
N ILE A 135 5.73 13.65 20.43
CA ILE A 135 7.18 13.67 20.30
C ILE A 135 7.84 13.82 21.68
N ALA A 136 7.39 14.74 22.51
CA ALA A 136 7.97 14.93 23.84
C ALA A 136 7.69 13.74 24.77
N THR A 137 6.49 13.14 24.70
CA THR A 137 6.14 11.98 25.52
C THR A 137 6.97 10.75 25.14
N PHE A 138 7.21 10.53 23.84
CA PHE A 138 8.12 9.49 23.39
C PHE A 138 9.50 9.63 24.04
N TYR A 139 10.12 10.81 23.95
CA TYR A 139 11.45 11.01 24.52
C TYR A 139 11.45 10.99 26.06
N ARG A 140 10.44 11.53 26.72
CA ARG A 140 10.32 11.46 28.20
C ARG A 140 10.23 10.02 28.70
N ASN A 141 9.47 9.17 28.01
CA ASN A 141 9.18 7.81 28.47
C ASN A 141 10.26 6.81 28.04
N GLN A 142 10.72 6.90 26.79
CA GLN A 142 11.64 5.91 26.20
C GLN A 142 13.11 6.31 26.33
N TYR A 143 13.41 7.61 26.39
CA TYR A 143 14.78 8.15 26.43
C TYR A 143 14.92 9.33 27.40
N PRO A 144 14.59 9.19 28.69
CA PRO A 144 14.52 10.30 29.65
C PRO A 144 15.83 11.09 29.78
N GLU A 145 16.98 10.41 29.76
CA GLU A 145 18.30 11.05 29.81
C GLU A 145 18.59 11.88 28.55
N VAL A 146 18.18 11.38 27.38
CA VAL A 146 18.29 12.13 26.12
C VAL A 146 17.39 13.35 26.16
N TYR A 147 16.15 13.20 26.65
CA TYR A 147 15.23 14.33 26.77
C TYR A 147 15.76 15.42 27.69
N LYS A 148 16.37 15.04 28.82
CA LYS A 148 16.98 15.99 29.77
C LYS A 148 18.20 16.69 29.18
N ALA A 149 19.10 15.95 28.52
CA ALA A 149 20.35 16.50 28.00
C ALA A 149 20.20 17.25 26.67
N ARG A 150 19.22 16.85 25.83
CA ARG A 150 19.05 17.33 24.46
C ARG A 150 17.66 17.92 24.21
N ARG A 151 17.06 18.52 25.24
CA ARG A 151 15.72 19.10 25.16
C ARG A 151 15.55 20.06 23.97
N ALA A 152 16.53 20.93 23.73
CA ALA A 152 16.50 21.89 22.62
C ALA A 152 16.45 21.20 21.24
N ASP A 153 17.12 20.06 21.07
CA ASP A 153 17.07 19.30 19.81
C ASP A 153 15.68 18.66 19.58
N VAL A 154 15.04 18.22 20.66
CA VAL A 154 13.66 17.68 20.60
C VAL A 154 12.66 18.79 20.29
N GLU A 155 12.79 19.96 20.93
CA GLU A 155 11.96 21.14 20.66
C GLU A 155 12.12 21.62 19.21
N LYS A 156 13.36 21.69 18.71
CA LYS A 156 13.64 21.99 17.29
C LYS A 156 13.02 20.98 16.32
N ALA A 157 13.01 19.69 16.69
CA ALA A 157 12.35 18.67 15.88
C ALA A 157 10.82 18.90 15.82
N ILE A 158 10.19 19.28 16.93
CA ILE A 158 8.76 19.63 17.00
C ILE A 158 8.46 20.85 16.13
N GLU A 159 9.24 21.93 16.24
CA GLU A 159 9.07 23.14 15.41
C GLU A 159 9.20 22.84 13.91
N THR A 160 10.17 21.99 13.55
CA THR A 160 10.34 21.54 12.17
C THR A 160 9.16 20.69 11.71
N THR A 161 8.60 19.86 12.59
CA THR A 161 7.40 19.06 12.31
C THR A 161 6.19 19.95 12.00
N ILE A 162 5.96 20.99 12.81
CA ILE A 162 4.92 22.00 12.56
C ILE A 162 5.13 22.66 11.20
N SER A 163 6.36 23.08 10.89
CA SER A 163 6.70 23.71 9.61
C SER A 163 6.46 22.81 8.40
N ILE A 164 6.70 21.50 8.54
CA ILE A 164 6.40 20.49 7.50
C ILE A 164 4.89 20.38 7.30
N TYR A 165 4.13 20.29 8.40
CA TYR A 165 2.67 20.16 8.37
C TYR A 165 2.02 21.37 7.71
N ASP A 166 2.42 22.59 8.07
CA ASP A 166 1.81 23.83 7.57
C ASP A 166 1.96 24.04 6.06
N ARG A 167 3.01 23.48 5.47
CA ARG A 167 3.24 23.54 4.03
C ARG A 167 2.43 22.51 3.25
N SER A 168 2.00 21.45 3.92
CA SER A 168 1.50 20.25 3.23
C SER A 168 0.09 19.86 3.60
N VAL A 169 -0.47 20.37 4.70
CA VAL A 169 -1.78 20.00 5.22
C VAL A 169 -2.63 21.25 5.50
N PHE A 170 -3.84 21.21 4.96
CA PHE A 170 -4.85 22.26 5.05
C PHE A 170 -6.18 21.60 5.46
N PRO A 171 -6.42 21.42 6.77
CA PRO A 171 -7.59 20.68 7.27
C PRO A 171 -8.92 21.23 6.76
N ASP A 172 -9.10 22.56 6.75
CA ASP A 172 -10.34 23.20 6.29
C ASP A 172 -10.66 22.92 4.82
N MET A 173 -9.61 22.81 3.99
CA MET A 173 -9.74 22.48 2.56
C MET A 173 -9.78 20.97 2.32
N LYS A 174 -9.57 20.14 3.35
CA LYS A 174 -9.38 18.69 3.24
C LYS A 174 -8.26 18.32 2.23
N VAL A 175 -7.22 19.15 2.18
CA VAL A 175 -6.06 18.97 1.31
C VAL A 175 -4.86 18.54 2.13
N ASN A 176 -4.24 17.44 1.74
CA ASN A 176 -2.96 16.99 2.26
C ASN A 176 -2.14 16.27 1.17
N TRP A 177 -0.99 15.72 1.54
CA TRP A 177 -0.12 14.90 0.69
C TRP A 177 -0.80 13.67 0.05
N LYS A 178 -1.98 13.25 0.53
CA LYS A 178 -2.83 12.16 -0.02
C LYS A 178 -3.86 12.67 -1.04
N THR A 179 -4.18 13.96 -1.05
CA THR A 179 -5.34 14.48 -1.79
C THR A 179 -5.11 14.54 -3.30
N TYR A 180 -3.90 14.88 -3.75
CA TYR A 180 -3.58 15.01 -5.18
C TYR A 180 -2.42 14.09 -5.57
N ALA A 181 -2.67 13.23 -6.55
CA ALA A 181 -1.70 12.25 -7.01
C ALA A 181 -0.48 12.95 -7.64
N SER A 182 0.70 12.35 -7.52
CA SER A 182 1.89 12.80 -8.25
C SER A 182 2.37 11.66 -9.12
N ASN A 183 2.28 11.82 -10.43
CA ASN A 183 2.56 10.76 -11.39
C ASN A 183 4.03 10.74 -11.84
N ILE A 184 4.87 11.63 -11.31
CA ILE A 184 6.28 11.79 -11.69
C ILE A 184 7.17 10.62 -11.24
N GLY A 185 6.68 9.79 -10.32
CA GLY A 185 7.37 8.62 -9.82
C GLY A 185 6.38 7.55 -9.34
N HIS A 186 6.90 6.43 -8.86
CA HIS A 186 6.10 5.24 -8.57
C HIS A 186 6.19 4.75 -7.11
N ARG A 187 6.77 5.55 -6.19
CA ARG A 187 6.92 5.16 -4.78
C ARG A 187 5.69 5.45 -3.94
N ASN A 188 5.18 6.68 -3.95
CA ASN A 188 4.05 7.09 -3.11
C ASN A 188 2.70 7.09 -3.84
N TRP A 189 2.76 7.09 -5.16
CA TRP A 189 1.65 7.03 -6.11
C TRP A 189 2.05 6.07 -7.23
N PRO A 190 1.12 5.47 -7.99
CA PRO A 190 1.47 4.48 -8.99
C PRO A 190 2.27 5.06 -10.18
N GLY A 191 2.00 6.30 -10.59
CA GLY A 191 2.72 6.98 -11.66
C GLY A 191 2.68 6.21 -12.99
N CYS A 192 3.84 5.79 -13.48
CA CYS A 192 3.96 4.96 -14.69
C CYS A 192 3.30 3.58 -14.52
N PHE A 193 3.28 3.04 -13.30
CA PHE A 193 2.66 1.76 -12.98
C PHE A 193 1.13 1.79 -12.97
N ARG A 194 0.49 2.91 -13.35
CA ARG A 194 -0.93 2.88 -13.74
C ARG A 194 -1.17 2.04 -15.00
N CYS A 195 -0.12 1.86 -15.80
CA CYS A 195 -0.13 1.11 -17.06
C CYS A 195 0.93 0.00 -17.07
N HIS A 196 2.12 0.29 -16.53
CA HIS A 196 3.26 -0.63 -16.49
C HIS A 196 3.23 -1.54 -15.25
N ASP A 197 2.09 -2.15 -14.94
CA ASP A 197 1.85 -2.95 -13.73
C ASP A 197 2.06 -4.46 -13.93
N GLY A 198 2.43 -4.89 -15.14
CA GLY A 198 2.55 -6.30 -15.49
C GLY A 198 1.21 -7.00 -15.70
N LYS A 199 0.10 -6.26 -15.69
CA LYS A 199 -1.27 -6.77 -15.82
C LYS A 199 -1.98 -6.29 -17.07
N HIS A 200 -1.44 -5.27 -17.74
CA HIS A 200 -1.90 -4.83 -19.04
C HIS A 200 -1.36 -5.75 -20.13
N VAL A 201 -2.25 -6.55 -20.73
CA VAL A 201 -1.91 -7.58 -21.71
C VAL A 201 -2.62 -7.30 -23.03
N ALA A 202 -1.87 -7.37 -24.12
CA ALA A 202 -2.42 -7.29 -25.47
C ALA A 202 -2.91 -8.65 -25.97
N GLU A 203 -3.75 -8.67 -27.01
CA GLU A 203 -4.23 -9.91 -27.64
C GLU A 203 -3.07 -10.80 -28.14
N SER A 204 -1.96 -10.18 -28.56
CA SER A 204 -0.72 -10.88 -28.94
C SER A 204 0.03 -11.55 -27.78
N GLY A 205 -0.41 -11.35 -26.53
CA GLY A 205 0.25 -11.82 -25.31
C GLY A 205 1.34 -10.88 -24.80
N LYS A 206 1.59 -9.75 -25.47
CA LYS A 206 2.56 -8.74 -25.02
C LYS A 206 2.06 -8.05 -23.74
N VAL A 207 2.96 -7.90 -22.76
CA VAL A 207 2.64 -7.32 -21.45
C VAL A 207 3.36 -5.98 -21.26
N LEU A 208 2.68 -4.98 -20.71
CA LEU A 208 3.34 -3.77 -20.22
C LEU A 208 4.07 -4.10 -18.91
N THR A 209 5.38 -4.32 -19.04
CA THR A 209 6.24 -4.83 -17.97
C THR A 209 6.49 -3.83 -16.83
N THR A 210 6.74 -4.36 -15.63
CA THR A 210 7.23 -3.66 -14.43
C THR A 210 8.76 -3.63 -14.32
N GLU A 211 9.47 -4.23 -15.28
CA GLU A 211 10.94 -4.34 -15.25
C GLU A 211 11.61 -2.97 -15.12
N CYS A 212 12.40 -2.79 -14.05
CA CYS A 212 12.99 -1.50 -13.70
C CYS A 212 13.90 -0.98 -14.81
N ALA A 213 14.62 -1.88 -15.49
CA ALA A 213 15.54 -1.56 -16.57
C ALA A 213 14.87 -0.90 -17.79
N THR A 214 13.55 -1.02 -17.92
CA THR A 214 12.77 -0.31 -18.95
C THR A 214 12.95 1.21 -18.81
N CYS A 215 12.89 1.72 -17.58
CA CYS A 215 12.95 3.15 -17.28
C CYS A 215 14.26 3.59 -16.60
N HIS A 216 14.97 2.70 -15.92
CA HIS A 216 16.18 3.03 -15.15
C HIS A 216 17.42 2.40 -15.79
N THR A 217 18.47 3.20 -16.00
CA THR A 217 19.78 2.67 -16.43
C THR A 217 20.46 1.90 -15.31
N MET A 218 20.37 2.42 -14.08
CA MET A 218 20.89 1.78 -12.86
C MET A 218 19.82 1.96 -11.77
N PRO A 219 18.91 0.99 -11.59
CA PRO A 219 17.94 1.02 -10.51
C PRO A 219 18.64 0.69 -9.19
N GLN A 220 19.32 1.69 -8.62
CA GLN A 220 20.05 1.58 -7.37
C GLN A 220 19.52 2.60 -6.37
N ARG A 221 19.50 2.22 -5.10
CA ARG A 221 19.24 3.17 -4.01
C ARG A 221 20.46 4.08 -3.81
N GLY A 222 20.22 5.32 -3.42
CA GLY A 222 21.27 6.29 -3.16
C GLY A 222 20.77 7.45 -2.30
N PRO A 223 21.66 8.10 -1.53
CA PRO A 223 21.29 9.27 -0.74
C PRO A 223 20.90 10.43 -1.66
N LEU A 224 20.06 11.35 -1.16
CA LEU A 224 19.98 12.68 -1.77
C LEU A 224 21.35 13.35 -1.57
N ALA A 225 22.16 13.46 -2.63
CA ALA A 225 23.45 14.11 -2.57
C ALA A 225 23.40 15.52 -3.17
N PRO A 226 24.27 16.44 -2.71
CA PRO A 226 24.43 17.74 -3.33
C PRO A 226 24.79 17.63 -4.82
N LEU A 227 24.44 18.67 -5.58
CA LEU A 227 24.89 18.80 -6.97
C LEU A 227 26.42 18.70 -7.03
N GLY A 228 26.93 17.82 -7.89
CA GLY A 228 28.37 17.60 -8.09
C GLY A 228 29.01 16.51 -7.21
N ALA A 229 28.27 15.92 -6.26
CA ALA A 229 28.76 14.76 -5.53
C ALA A 229 28.74 13.51 -6.41
N MET A 230 29.82 12.73 -6.42
CA MET A 230 29.76 11.35 -6.91
C MET A 230 28.81 10.58 -5.99
N MET A 231 27.75 10.04 -6.59
CA MET A 231 26.80 9.17 -5.90
C MET A 231 27.42 7.77 -5.82
N PRO A 232 27.91 7.31 -4.65
CA PRO A 232 28.20 5.90 -4.52
C PRO A 232 26.86 5.14 -4.70
N GLY A 233 26.84 4.17 -5.62
CA GLY A 233 25.78 3.16 -5.60
C GLY A 233 25.76 2.52 -4.22
N SER A 234 24.57 2.29 -3.66
CA SER A 234 24.44 1.61 -2.39
C SER A 234 24.04 0.16 -2.66
N ASP A 235 24.87 -0.78 -2.21
CA ASP A 235 24.60 -2.22 -2.26
C ASP A 235 23.60 -2.68 -1.20
N LEU A 236 22.97 -1.74 -0.48
CA LEU A 236 21.97 -2.09 0.51
C LEU A 236 20.72 -2.64 -0.19
N PRO A 237 20.00 -3.59 0.43
CA PRO A 237 18.71 -4.03 -0.10
C PRO A 237 17.69 -2.89 -0.05
N TRP A 238 16.70 -2.88 -0.95
CA TRP A 238 15.65 -1.85 -0.97
C TRP A 238 14.78 -1.85 0.28
N HIS A 239 14.60 -3.04 0.86
CA HIS A 239 13.77 -3.26 2.05
C HIS A 239 14.62 -3.88 3.17
N PRO A 240 14.28 -3.61 4.44
CA PRO A 240 14.93 -4.26 5.59
C PRO A 240 14.57 -5.74 5.73
N MET A 241 13.60 -6.22 4.95
CA MET A 241 13.09 -7.58 4.92
C MET A 241 12.95 -8.04 3.47
N GLU A 242 13.05 -9.35 3.24
CA GLU A 242 12.81 -9.95 1.93
C GLU A 242 11.32 -9.90 1.59
N LEU A 243 10.99 -9.44 0.37
CA LEU A 243 9.63 -9.48 -0.15
C LEU A 243 9.49 -10.76 -0.98
N GLU A 244 8.59 -11.66 -0.58
CA GLU A 244 8.34 -12.92 -1.28
C GLU A 244 6.86 -13.03 -1.70
N GLY A 245 6.58 -13.95 -2.63
CA GLY A 245 5.21 -14.27 -3.06
C GLY A 245 4.49 -13.08 -3.69
N LYS A 246 3.30 -12.74 -3.18
CA LYS A 246 2.54 -11.60 -3.70
C LYS A 246 3.20 -10.25 -3.39
N HIS A 247 3.92 -10.13 -2.26
CA HIS A 247 4.56 -8.88 -1.86
C HIS A 247 5.73 -8.49 -2.76
N GLU A 248 6.42 -9.47 -3.37
CA GLU A 248 7.47 -9.22 -4.38
C GLU A 248 6.91 -8.50 -5.62
N ARG A 249 5.65 -8.78 -5.96
CA ARG A 249 4.96 -8.26 -7.16
C ARG A 249 4.04 -7.09 -6.86
N THR A 250 3.92 -6.72 -5.59
CA THR A 250 3.13 -5.58 -5.14
C THR A 250 3.84 -4.29 -5.53
N LEU A 251 3.09 -3.34 -6.11
CA LEU A 251 3.63 -2.01 -6.41
C LEU A 251 4.07 -1.31 -5.13
N CYS A 252 5.21 -0.62 -5.16
CA CYS A 252 5.77 0.07 -4.01
C CYS A 252 4.76 1.02 -3.34
N SER A 253 3.92 1.68 -4.15
CA SER A 253 2.88 2.62 -3.70
C SER A 253 1.75 1.98 -2.90
N GLN A 254 1.57 0.67 -2.94
CA GLN A 254 0.60 -0.02 -2.09
C GLN A 254 1.08 -0.09 -0.63
N CYS A 255 2.39 -0.15 -0.40
CA CYS A 255 2.97 -0.12 0.95
C CYS A 255 3.44 1.29 1.34
N HIS A 256 4.08 2.02 0.43
CA HIS A 256 4.64 3.35 0.67
C HIS A 256 3.69 4.48 0.26
N ALA A 257 2.37 4.26 0.36
CA ALA A 257 1.36 5.23 -0.04
C ALA A 257 1.61 6.62 0.58
N ALA A 258 1.31 7.69 -0.17
CA ALA A 258 1.45 9.03 0.35
C ALA A 258 0.67 9.17 1.67
N GLY A 259 1.34 9.67 2.73
CA GLY A 259 0.70 9.91 4.02
C GLY A 259 0.46 8.68 4.90
N TYR A 260 1.01 7.53 4.52
CA TYR A 260 1.07 6.36 5.39
C TYR A 260 2.53 5.97 5.56
N ARG A 261 2.90 5.60 6.79
CA ARG A 261 4.12 4.80 6.96
C ARG A 261 3.84 3.41 6.38
N PRO A 262 4.85 2.76 5.79
CA PRO A 262 4.74 1.36 5.42
C PRO A 262 4.25 0.56 6.63
N PRO A 263 3.21 -0.27 6.43
CA PRO A 263 2.74 -1.12 7.48
C PRO A 263 3.85 -2.07 7.89
N ASN A 264 3.99 -2.29 9.19
CA ASN A 264 5.04 -3.15 9.75
C ASN A 264 4.46 -4.40 10.42
N ASP A 265 3.15 -4.58 10.34
CA ASP A 265 2.43 -5.73 10.85
C ASP A 265 1.46 -6.29 9.80
N CYS A 266 1.28 -7.61 9.79
CA CYS A 266 0.43 -8.30 8.82
C CYS A 266 -1.03 -7.83 8.90
N ALA A 267 -1.55 -7.59 10.11
CA ALA A 267 -2.94 -7.23 10.34
C ALA A 267 -3.28 -5.83 9.81
N GLU A 268 -2.30 -4.90 9.78
CA GLU A 268 -2.49 -3.53 9.26
C GLU A 268 -2.92 -3.56 7.77
N CYS A 269 -2.42 -4.51 6.98
CA CYS A 269 -2.81 -4.67 5.57
C CYS A 269 -3.91 -5.70 5.35
N HIS A 270 -3.82 -6.87 6.00
CA HIS A 270 -4.73 -7.99 5.77
C HIS A 270 -6.08 -7.85 6.49
N LYS A 271 -6.28 -6.79 7.29
CA LYS A 271 -7.52 -6.51 8.04
C LYS A 271 -7.95 -7.71 8.88
N ILE A 272 -6.98 -8.35 9.51
CA ILE A 272 -7.17 -9.49 10.39
C ILE A 272 -7.72 -8.96 11.71
N ASP A 273 -8.76 -9.60 12.24
CA ASP A 273 -9.30 -9.23 13.54
C ASP A 273 -8.29 -9.62 14.65
N ALA A 274 -7.62 -8.60 15.19
CA ALA A 274 -6.63 -8.76 16.25
C ALA A 274 -7.23 -9.29 17.57
N SER A 275 -8.56 -9.24 17.73
CA SER A 275 -9.24 -9.77 18.92
C SER A 275 -9.50 -11.28 18.83
N ALA A 276 -9.30 -11.88 17.66
CA ALA A 276 -9.55 -13.30 17.47
C ALA A 276 -8.63 -14.15 18.38
N PRO A 277 -9.13 -15.26 18.96
CA PRO A 277 -8.35 -16.09 19.89
C PRO A 277 -7.00 -16.55 19.33
N MET A 278 -6.92 -16.78 18.02
CA MET A 278 -5.72 -17.24 17.31
C MET A 278 -4.61 -16.19 17.21
N MET A 279 -4.93 -14.91 17.46
CA MET A 279 -3.94 -13.81 17.47
C MET A 279 -3.09 -13.78 18.74
N SER A 280 -3.39 -14.66 19.72
CA SER A 280 -2.54 -14.89 20.89
C SER A 280 -1.27 -15.70 20.56
N MET A 281 -1.25 -16.39 19.41
CA MET A 281 -0.10 -17.16 18.92
C MET A 281 0.68 -16.36 17.87
N ALA A 282 1.94 -16.74 17.62
CA ALA A 282 2.69 -16.10 16.55
C ALA A 282 2.13 -16.56 15.20
N CYS A 283 2.04 -15.65 14.23
CA CYS A 283 1.52 -15.98 12.88
C CYS A 283 2.25 -17.20 12.28
N ALA A 284 3.56 -17.30 12.53
CA ALA A 284 4.41 -18.38 12.05
C ALA A 284 4.07 -19.77 12.62
N ASP A 285 3.32 -19.86 13.72
CA ASP A 285 2.91 -21.15 14.31
C ASP A 285 1.91 -21.88 13.41
N CYS A 286 1.12 -21.13 12.64
CA CYS A 286 0.16 -21.67 11.66
C CYS A 286 0.57 -21.40 10.21
N HIS A 287 1.12 -20.22 9.92
CA HIS A 287 1.64 -19.80 8.63
C HIS A 287 3.13 -20.13 8.51
N VAL A 288 3.47 -21.42 8.65
CA VAL A 288 4.89 -21.86 8.71
C VAL A 288 5.65 -21.61 7.41
N LYS A 289 4.95 -21.42 6.28
CA LYS A 289 5.57 -20.93 5.06
C LYS A 289 5.58 -19.42 5.07
N LYS A 290 6.78 -18.85 4.90
CA LYS A 290 6.99 -17.40 4.84
C LYS A 290 5.97 -16.74 3.90
N ILE A 291 5.31 -15.70 4.40
CA ILE A 291 4.53 -14.76 3.57
C ILE A 291 3.32 -15.42 2.86
N GLU A 292 2.85 -16.57 3.35
CA GLU A 292 1.58 -17.17 2.91
C GLU A 292 0.44 -16.89 3.90
N ALA A 293 -0.65 -16.31 3.39
CA ALA A 293 -1.84 -16.02 4.19
C ALA A 293 -2.67 -17.26 4.52
N GLN A 294 -2.36 -18.43 3.95
CA GLN A 294 -3.04 -19.69 4.28
C GLN A 294 -2.22 -20.47 5.32
N PRO A 295 -2.86 -21.01 6.37
CA PRO A 295 -2.15 -21.86 7.31
C PRO A 295 -1.85 -23.19 6.64
N VAL A 296 -0.59 -23.63 6.71
CA VAL A 296 -0.18 -24.94 6.17
C VAL A 296 0.05 -25.97 7.28
N THR A 297 -0.11 -25.57 8.54
CA THR A 297 -0.15 -26.47 9.69
C THR A 297 -1.53 -27.13 9.81
N ALA A 298 -1.56 -28.46 9.89
CA ALA A 298 -2.79 -29.22 10.12
C ALA A 298 -3.33 -28.95 11.54
N CYS A 299 -4.61 -28.55 11.65
CA CYS A 299 -5.24 -28.18 12.92
C CYS A 299 -5.16 -29.29 13.98
N GLN A 300 -5.24 -30.55 13.54
CA GLN A 300 -5.21 -31.73 14.42
C GLN A 300 -3.90 -31.87 15.21
N LYS A 301 -2.82 -31.21 14.79
CA LYS A 301 -1.54 -31.24 15.52
C LYS A 301 -1.61 -30.54 16.88
N CYS A 302 -2.49 -29.54 17.02
CA CYS A 302 -2.70 -28.82 18.28
C CYS A 302 -4.08 -29.11 18.89
N HIS A 303 -5.09 -29.42 18.06
CA HIS A 303 -6.44 -29.77 18.49
C HIS A 303 -6.64 -31.29 18.50
N ALA A 304 -5.96 -31.98 19.42
CA ALA A 304 -6.02 -33.44 19.53
C ALA A 304 -7.36 -33.94 20.07
N ASP A 305 -7.91 -33.22 21.06
CA ASP A 305 -9.21 -33.53 21.65
C ASP A 305 -10.31 -32.77 20.93
N ARG A 306 -11.26 -33.50 20.34
CA ARG A 306 -12.35 -32.97 19.52
C ARG A 306 -13.68 -33.55 20.03
N PRO A 307 -14.14 -33.12 21.22
CA PRO A 307 -15.41 -33.55 21.76
C PRO A 307 -16.59 -32.94 21.00
N GLY A 308 -17.79 -33.43 21.30
CA GLY A 308 -19.02 -32.78 20.89
C GLY A 308 -19.40 -32.94 19.43
N LEU A 309 -19.78 -31.84 18.78
CA LEU A 309 -20.22 -31.83 17.38
C LEU A 309 -19.22 -32.52 16.45
N HIS A 310 -17.92 -32.46 16.72
CA HIS A 310 -16.91 -33.15 15.93
C HIS A 310 -17.07 -34.68 15.87
N LEU A 311 -17.85 -35.28 16.79
CA LEU A 311 -18.14 -36.71 16.86
C LEU A 311 -19.58 -37.05 16.46
N ALA A 312 -20.42 -36.05 16.16
CA ALA A 312 -21.85 -36.23 15.99
C ALA A 312 -22.27 -36.31 14.51
N GLY A 313 -22.92 -37.41 14.13
CA GLY A 313 -23.46 -37.57 12.78
C GLY A 313 -22.38 -37.50 11.70
N GLU A 314 -22.60 -36.68 10.67
CA GLU A 314 -21.68 -36.48 9.52
C GLU A 314 -20.63 -35.37 9.75
N HIS A 315 -20.71 -34.63 10.87
CA HIS A 315 -19.73 -33.60 11.22
C HIS A 315 -18.27 -34.09 11.36
N PRO A 316 -17.96 -35.34 11.77
CA PRO A 316 -16.58 -35.83 11.81
C PRO A 316 -15.89 -35.83 10.43
N ASP A 317 -16.67 -35.93 9.35
CA ASP A 317 -16.18 -36.00 7.97
C ASP A 317 -16.08 -34.62 7.31
N LEU A 318 -16.61 -33.57 7.95
CA LEU A 318 -16.51 -32.20 7.45
C LEU A 318 -15.11 -31.62 7.65
N SER A 319 -14.69 -30.77 6.72
CA SER A 319 -13.48 -29.97 6.89
C SER A 319 -13.66 -28.97 8.03
N CYS A 320 -12.61 -28.77 8.84
CA CYS A 320 -12.64 -27.81 9.96
C CYS A 320 -13.07 -26.40 9.52
N MET A 321 -12.76 -26.03 8.27
CA MET A 321 -13.04 -24.70 7.72
C MET A 321 -14.50 -24.50 7.29
N GLU A 322 -15.30 -25.57 7.21
CA GLU A 322 -16.74 -25.46 6.92
C GLU A 322 -17.48 -24.75 8.06
N CYS A 323 -17.10 -25.05 9.30
CA CYS A 323 -17.67 -24.39 10.48
C CYS A 323 -16.78 -23.28 11.03
N HIS A 324 -15.46 -23.41 10.92
CA HIS A 324 -14.55 -22.46 11.54
C HIS A 324 -13.81 -21.59 10.54
N ARG A 325 -14.02 -20.27 10.64
CA ARG A 325 -13.29 -19.29 9.84
C ARG A 325 -11.98 -18.89 10.55
N PRO A 326 -10.80 -19.10 9.91
CA PRO A 326 -9.53 -18.62 10.45
C PRO A 326 -9.58 -17.11 10.75
N HIS A 327 -8.90 -16.68 11.81
CA HIS A 327 -8.86 -15.28 12.26
C HIS A 327 -10.19 -14.62 12.67
N VAL A 328 -11.26 -15.40 12.81
CA VAL A 328 -12.55 -14.96 13.39
C VAL A 328 -12.98 -15.90 14.53
N TRP A 329 -12.16 -16.93 14.79
CA TRP A 329 -12.52 -18.20 15.40
C TRP A 329 -13.51 -18.13 16.59
N GLY A 330 -14.78 -18.30 16.24
CA GLY A 330 -15.92 -18.59 17.10
C GLY A 330 -17.10 -18.94 16.18
N VAL A 331 -17.78 -20.07 16.41
CA VAL A 331 -19.07 -20.33 15.78
C VAL A 331 -20.10 -19.51 16.55
N SER A 332 -20.09 -18.21 16.29
CA SER A 332 -21.04 -17.26 16.89
C SER A 332 -22.20 -17.08 15.92
N GLY A 333 -23.42 -17.25 16.43
CA GLY A 333 -24.63 -17.10 15.63
C GLY A 333 -25.08 -18.39 14.94
N ARG A 334 -26.29 -18.33 14.39
CA ARG A 334 -27.00 -19.47 13.78
C ARG A 334 -26.65 -19.69 12.31
N GLU A 335 -26.05 -18.69 11.68
CA GLU A 335 -25.79 -18.62 10.24
C GLU A 335 -24.92 -19.78 9.77
N THR A 336 -23.89 -20.13 10.55
CA THR A 336 -22.99 -21.25 10.25
C THR A 336 -23.73 -22.59 10.28
N CYS A 337 -24.66 -22.77 11.21
CA CYS A 337 -25.47 -23.99 11.32
C CYS A 337 -26.51 -24.06 10.19
N LEU A 338 -27.14 -22.94 9.87
CA LEU A 338 -28.19 -22.84 8.84
C LEU A 338 -27.65 -23.04 7.41
N ALA A 339 -26.33 -22.98 7.20
CA ALA A 339 -25.73 -23.30 5.90
C ALA A 339 -25.99 -24.76 5.48
N CYS A 340 -26.19 -25.67 6.45
CA CYS A 340 -26.52 -27.07 6.20
C CYS A 340 -27.86 -27.50 6.83
N HIS A 341 -28.33 -26.80 7.86
CA HIS A 341 -29.61 -27.02 8.54
C HIS A 341 -30.63 -25.94 8.19
N ASP A 342 -30.83 -25.69 6.89
CA ASP A 342 -31.77 -24.68 6.40
C ASP A 342 -33.22 -24.98 6.81
N ASP A 343 -33.54 -26.26 7.02
CA ASP A 343 -34.80 -26.76 7.58
C ASP A 343 -35.10 -26.21 8.99
N LYS A 344 -34.09 -25.67 9.69
CA LYS A 344 -34.22 -25.05 11.02
C LYS A 344 -34.24 -23.52 10.99
N MET A 345 -34.35 -22.89 9.82
CA MET A 345 -34.29 -21.42 9.67
C MET A 345 -35.32 -20.66 10.53
N ASP A 346 -36.50 -21.23 10.77
CA ASP A 346 -37.55 -20.60 11.59
C ASP A 346 -37.53 -21.06 13.07
N HIS A 347 -36.65 -21.98 13.43
CA HIS A 347 -36.53 -22.45 14.81
C HIS A 347 -35.86 -21.38 15.69
N ASN A 348 -36.62 -20.84 16.66
CA ASN A 348 -36.17 -19.85 17.65
C ASN A 348 -35.36 -18.70 17.03
N LYS A 349 -35.92 -18.11 15.97
CA LYS A 349 -35.25 -17.12 15.10
C LYS A 349 -34.62 -15.93 15.83
N GLU A 350 -35.13 -15.57 17.01
CA GLU A 350 -34.71 -14.37 17.75
C GLU A 350 -33.75 -14.67 18.92
N GLU A 351 -33.44 -15.94 19.22
CA GLU A 351 -32.78 -16.34 20.49
C GLU A 351 -31.27 -16.60 20.37
N GLY A 352 -30.59 -16.13 19.33
CA GLY A 352 -29.12 -16.19 19.25
C GLY A 352 -28.55 -17.48 18.64
N ALA A 353 -27.42 -17.97 19.16
CA ALA A 353 -26.68 -19.07 18.55
C ALA A 353 -27.28 -20.43 18.95
N CYS A 354 -27.28 -21.40 18.04
CA CYS A 354 -27.84 -22.73 18.32
C CYS A 354 -27.17 -23.40 19.55
N ALA A 355 -25.90 -23.10 19.80
CA ALA A 355 -25.12 -23.63 20.92
C ALA A 355 -25.55 -23.10 22.29
N ASP A 356 -26.39 -22.06 22.35
CA ASP A 356 -26.90 -21.51 23.62
C ASP A 356 -27.99 -22.41 24.21
N CYS A 357 -28.74 -23.13 23.37
CA CYS A 357 -29.81 -24.04 23.79
C CYS A 357 -29.47 -25.52 23.59
N HIS A 358 -28.65 -25.84 22.58
CA HIS A 358 -28.25 -27.20 22.28
C HIS A 358 -26.88 -27.48 22.88
N ASP A 359 -26.84 -28.42 23.82
CA ASP A 359 -25.58 -28.89 24.36
C ASP A 359 -24.87 -29.76 23.32
N PHE A 360 -23.83 -29.18 22.76
CA PHE A 360 -22.98 -29.75 21.74
C PHE A 360 -21.66 -30.26 22.32
N ARG A 361 -21.49 -30.30 23.65
CA ARG A 361 -20.29 -30.79 24.34
C ARG A 361 -20.52 -32.23 24.80
N GLY A 362 -20.25 -33.18 23.91
CA GLY A 362 -20.21 -34.62 24.20
C GLY A 362 -18.81 -35.07 24.57
#